data_AF-A0A420H7I1-F1
#
_entry.id   AF-A0A420H7I1-F1
#
_cell.length_a   1.000
_cell.length_b   1.000
_cell.length_c   1.000
_cell.angle_alpha   90.00
_cell.angle_beta   90.00
_cell.angle_gamma   90.00
#
_symmetry.space_group_name_H-M   'P 1'
#
loop_
_entity.id
_entity.type
_entity.pdbx_description
1 polymer ?
#
loop_
_entity_poly.entity_id
_entity_poly.type
_entity_poly.pdbx_seq_one_letter_code
_entity_poly.pdbx_strand_id
1 'polypeptide(L)'
;MTNWISFRCLQRVLNVIHDTSGRTLPIESRKRRKFPHWDGERRSFNTFIREVVDCIEIDRDLMASDRAVCHDINFSLPTVAKNKVAVFNSSGTQVQWDFRKFIEHLRRTFGNRQEKEDTQELLSKLR
;
A
#
# COMPACT_ATOMS: atom_id res chain seq x y z
N MET A 1 -10.53 -17.12 6.92
CA MET A 1 -9.25 -16.42 7.14
C MET A 1 -8.21 -17.15 6.32
N THR A 2 -7.89 -16.67 5.12
CA THR A 2 -6.97 -17.36 4.21
C THR A 2 -5.93 -16.37 3.75
N ASN A 3 -4.66 -16.72 3.95
CA ASN A 3 -3.47 -16.00 3.52
C ASN A 3 -3.50 -15.81 2.00
N TRP A 4 -3.51 -14.56 1.55
CA TRP A 4 -3.25 -14.19 0.15
C TRP A 4 -2.14 -13.15 0.11
N ILE A 5 -0.97 -13.53 0.61
CA ILE A 5 0.27 -12.86 0.24
C ILE A 5 0.41 -13.08 -1.27
N SER A 6 0.33 -12.00 -2.05
CA SER A 6 0.48 -12.03 -3.52
C SER A 6 1.71 -12.86 -3.89
N PHE A 7 1.62 -13.73 -4.91
CA PHE A 7 2.75 -14.55 -5.37
C PHE A 7 4.00 -13.71 -5.69
N ARG A 8 3.85 -12.44 -6.10
CA ARG A 8 4.99 -11.51 -6.28
C ARG A 8 5.60 -11.05 -4.95
N CYS A 9 4.81 -11.00 -3.88
CA CYS A 9 5.23 -10.71 -2.52
C CYS A 9 5.93 -11.93 -1.91
N LEU A 10 5.43 -13.16 -2.13
CA LEU A 10 6.12 -14.40 -1.75
C LEU A 10 7.43 -14.61 -2.53
N GLN A 11 7.47 -14.38 -3.84
CA GLN A 11 8.70 -14.52 -4.64
C GLN A 11 9.78 -13.48 -4.25
N ARG A 12 9.38 -12.27 -3.83
CA ARG A 12 10.31 -11.24 -3.32
C ARG A 12 10.72 -11.46 -1.87
N VAL A 13 9.88 -12.06 -1.04
CA VAL A 13 10.25 -12.53 0.31
C VAL A 13 11.19 -13.75 0.22
N LEU A 14 10.96 -14.67 -0.72
CA LEU A 14 11.84 -15.82 -0.96
C LEU A 14 13.23 -15.42 -1.50
N ASN A 15 13.33 -14.35 -2.30
CA ASN A 15 14.63 -13.78 -2.72
C ASN A 15 15.41 -13.11 -1.59
N VAL A 16 14.83 -12.97 -0.39
CA VAL A 16 15.55 -12.56 0.84
C VAL A 16 16.02 -13.77 1.65
N ILE A 17 15.50 -14.98 1.38
CA ILE A 17 15.71 -16.17 2.22
C ILE A 17 16.69 -17.20 1.61
N HIS A 18 16.95 -17.16 0.30
CA HIS A 18 17.91 -18.06 -0.33
C HIS A 18 19.19 -17.35 -0.79
N ASP A 19 19.97 -16.87 0.18
CA ASP A 19 21.44 -16.94 0.06
C ASP A 19 21.90 -18.18 0.85
N THR A 20 22.62 -19.06 0.18
CA THR A 20 23.04 -20.41 0.56
C THR A 20 24.03 -20.43 1.75
N SER A 21 23.65 -19.91 2.92
CA SER A 21 24.52 -19.96 4.10
C SER A 21 23.85 -20.09 5.47
N GLY A 22 22.53 -20.26 5.57
CA GLY A 22 21.89 -20.62 6.85
C GLY A 22 22.16 -19.65 8.00
N ARG A 23 22.42 -18.36 7.70
CA ARG A 23 22.60 -17.31 8.70
C ARG A 23 21.42 -16.36 8.65
N THR A 24 20.62 -16.35 9.71
CA THR A 24 19.63 -15.31 9.99
C THR A 24 20.37 -13.96 10.03
N LEU A 25 20.19 -13.13 9.00
CA LEU A 25 20.79 -11.80 8.99
C LEU A 25 20.17 -10.96 10.13
N PRO A 26 20.99 -10.18 10.87
CA PRO A 26 20.49 -9.31 11.91
C PRO A 26 19.53 -8.27 11.32
N ILE A 27 18.38 -8.10 11.97
CA ILE A 27 17.30 -7.14 11.66
C ILE A 27 17.84 -5.72 11.42
N GLU A 28 19.01 -5.40 11.98
CA GLU A 28 19.72 -4.12 11.90
C GLU A 28 20.14 -3.68 10.48
N SER A 29 20.11 -4.57 9.48
CA SER A 29 20.49 -4.22 8.09
C SER A 29 19.31 -3.84 7.19
N ARG A 30 18.07 -3.99 7.69
CA ARG A 30 16.88 -3.83 6.86
C ARG A 30 16.53 -2.36 6.64
N LYS A 31 16.56 -1.93 5.37
CA LYS A 31 16.09 -0.59 4.96
C LYS A 31 14.62 -0.64 4.60
N ARG A 32 13.87 0.38 5.01
CA ARG A 32 12.48 0.59 4.60
C ARG A 32 12.38 0.64 3.06
N ARG A 33 11.39 -0.06 2.50
CA ARG A 33 11.12 -0.02 1.05
C ARG A 33 10.51 1.34 0.66
N LYS A 34 10.87 1.82 -0.53
CA LYS A 34 10.20 2.97 -1.14
C LYS A 34 8.80 2.55 -1.57
N PHE A 35 7.82 3.42 -1.37
CA PHE A 35 6.48 3.18 -1.88
C PHE A 35 6.48 3.15 -3.41
N PRO A 36 5.63 2.31 -4.03
CA PRO A 36 5.43 2.34 -5.47
C PRO A 36 4.93 3.72 -5.89
N HIS A 37 5.25 4.16 -7.09
CA HIS A 37 4.68 5.39 -7.65
C HIS A 37 3.38 5.06 -8.39
N TRP A 38 2.37 5.91 -8.26
CA TRP A 38 1.14 5.79 -9.03
C TRP A 38 1.13 6.80 -10.20
N ASP A 39 0.78 6.34 -11.39
CA ASP A 39 0.67 7.16 -12.60
C ASP A 39 -0.61 8.01 -12.67
N GLY A 40 -1.57 7.76 -11.78
CA GLY A 40 -2.86 8.44 -11.76
C GLY A 40 -3.94 7.72 -12.57
N GLU A 41 -3.62 6.61 -13.21
CA GLU A 41 -4.61 5.82 -13.94
C GLU A 41 -5.53 5.06 -12.97
N ARG A 42 -6.84 5.17 -13.19
CA ARG A 42 -7.84 4.55 -12.32
C ARG A 42 -7.73 3.02 -12.27
N ARG A 43 -7.31 2.39 -13.38
CA ARG A 43 -7.10 0.93 -13.50
C ARG A 43 -5.91 0.42 -12.69
N SER A 44 -4.88 1.25 -12.48
CA SER A 44 -3.68 0.87 -11.74
C SER A 44 -3.82 1.17 -10.23
N PHE A 45 -4.79 2.00 -9.84
CA PHE A 45 -4.95 2.48 -8.46
C PHE A 45 -5.11 1.36 -7.41
N ASN A 46 -5.94 0.35 -7.68
CA ASN A 46 -6.18 -0.73 -6.72
C ASN A 46 -4.91 -1.56 -6.48
N THR A 47 -4.09 -1.77 -7.52
CA THR A 47 -2.78 -2.41 -7.40
C THR A 47 -1.82 -1.55 -6.58
N PHE A 48 -1.74 -0.26 -6.89
CA PHE A 48 -0.93 0.70 -6.15
C PHE A 48 -1.26 0.71 -4.65
N ILE A 49 -2.54 0.84 -4.28
CA ILE A 49 -2.95 0.88 -2.86
C ILE A 49 -2.66 -0.43 -2.13
N ARG A 50 -2.83 -1.58 -2.80
CA ARG A 50 -2.48 -2.87 -2.21
C ARG A 50 -0.99 -2.93 -1.89
N GLU A 51 -0.14 -2.56 -2.83
CA GLU A 51 1.31 -2.57 -2.63
C GLU A 51 1.78 -1.59 -1.55
N VAL A 52 1.16 -0.40 -1.45
CA VAL A 52 1.41 0.55 -0.36
C VAL A 52 1.06 -0.06 1.01
N VAL A 53 -0.10 -0.69 1.14
CA VAL A 53 -0.51 -1.35 2.39
C VAL A 53 0.45 -2.48 2.75
N ASP A 54 0.82 -3.33 1.79
CA ASP A 54 1.79 -4.40 1.99
C ASP A 54 3.16 -3.85 2.46
N CYS A 55 3.62 -2.73 1.88
CA CYS A 55 4.84 -2.07 2.34
C CYS A 55 4.74 -1.58 3.79
N ILE A 56 3.62 -0.98 4.17
CA ILE A 56 3.38 -0.49 5.53
C ILE A 56 3.33 -1.64 6.53
N GLU A 57 2.60 -2.70 6.24
CA GLU A 57 2.45 -3.83 7.15
C GLU A 57 3.77 -4.55 7.40
N ILE A 58 4.54 -4.78 6.35
CA ILE A 58 5.77 -5.56 6.42
C ILE A 58 6.94 -4.74 6.98
N ASP A 59 7.01 -3.41 6.74
CA ASP A 59 8.10 -2.55 7.23
C ASP A 59 7.66 -1.64 8.41
N ARG A 60 6.55 -1.95 9.09
CA ARG A 60 5.92 -1.04 10.06
C ARG A 60 6.87 -0.59 11.19
N ASP A 61 7.66 -1.53 11.69
CA ASP A 61 8.69 -1.35 12.71
C ASP A 61 9.81 -0.38 12.29
N LEU A 62 10.02 -0.23 10.98
CA LEU A 62 11.01 0.65 10.38
C LEU A 62 10.44 2.01 9.96
N MET A 63 9.12 2.19 10.09
CA MET A 63 8.46 3.45 9.74
C MET A 63 8.36 4.38 10.95
N ALA A 64 8.45 5.68 10.67
CA ALA A 64 8.20 6.72 11.67
C ALA A 64 6.70 6.83 11.99
N SER A 65 6.28 7.97 12.55
CA SER A 65 4.88 8.22 12.90
C SER A 65 3.91 8.10 11.72
N ASP A 66 2.63 7.90 12.01
CA ASP A 66 1.58 7.81 10.97
C ASP A 66 1.53 9.04 10.07
N ARG A 67 1.89 10.20 10.60
CA ARG A 67 2.08 11.43 9.82
C ARG A 67 3.19 11.30 8.79
N ALA A 68 4.34 10.71 9.15
CA ALA A 68 5.41 10.47 8.20
C ALA A 68 4.95 9.49 7.10
N VAL A 69 4.26 8.42 7.49
CA VAL A 69 3.66 7.47 6.54
C VAL A 69 2.69 8.18 5.58
N CYS A 70 1.80 9.04 6.08
CA CYS A 70 0.89 9.85 5.24
C CYS A 70 1.66 10.74 4.26
N HIS A 71 2.73 11.39 4.71
CA HIS A 71 3.58 12.20 3.82
C HIS A 71 4.22 11.36 2.72
N ASP A 72 4.76 10.19 3.04
CA ASP A 72 5.37 9.31 2.05
C ASP A 72 4.37 8.79 1.03
N ILE A 73 3.15 8.42 1.48
CA ILE A 73 2.05 8.10 0.58
C ILE A 73 1.78 9.30 -0.33
N ASN A 74 1.66 10.51 0.22
CA ASN A 74 1.39 11.71 -0.57
C ASN A 74 2.51 12.02 -1.58
N PHE A 75 3.77 11.71 -1.27
CA PHE A 75 4.89 11.82 -2.21
C PHE A 75 4.78 10.84 -3.37
N SER A 76 4.23 9.65 -3.12
CA SER A 76 4.04 8.61 -4.14
C SER A 76 2.90 8.89 -5.13
N LEU A 77 2.01 9.86 -4.82
CA LEU A 77 0.90 10.26 -5.69
C LEU A 77 1.37 11.19 -6.83
N PRO A 78 0.69 11.19 -7.99
CA PRO A 78 0.90 12.19 -9.03
C PRO A 78 0.30 13.54 -8.61
N THR A 79 0.82 14.65 -9.16
CA THR A 79 0.40 16.02 -8.78
C THR A 79 -1.11 16.23 -8.83
N VAL A 80 -1.78 15.69 -9.86
CA VAL A 80 -3.24 15.79 -10.02
C VAL A 80 -3.99 15.11 -8.87
N ALA A 81 -3.49 13.98 -8.38
CA ALA A 81 -4.08 13.29 -7.23
C ALA A 81 -3.80 14.04 -5.92
N LYS A 82 -2.59 14.62 -5.75
CA LYS A 82 -2.25 15.44 -4.57
C LYS A 82 -3.23 16.60 -4.38
N ASN A 83 -3.61 17.28 -5.47
CA ASN A 83 -4.58 18.36 -5.43
C ASN A 83 -5.96 17.91 -4.92
N LYS A 84 -6.39 16.69 -5.31
CA LYS A 84 -7.69 16.13 -4.89
C LYS A 84 -7.73 15.73 -3.43
N VAL A 85 -6.59 15.37 -2.83
CA VAL A 85 -6.48 15.00 -1.41
C VAL A 85 -5.96 16.14 -0.53
N ALA A 86 -5.71 17.33 -1.10
CA ALA A 86 -5.19 18.48 -0.37
C ALA A 86 -6.10 18.88 0.79
N VAL A 87 -7.42 18.77 0.62
CA VAL A 87 -8.40 19.06 1.69
C VAL A 87 -8.21 18.11 2.87
N PHE A 88 -8.00 16.81 2.61
CA PHE A 88 -7.71 15.83 3.66
C PHE A 88 -6.43 16.22 4.41
N ASN A 89 -5.36 16.57 3.68
CA ASN A 89 -4.09 16.98 4.27
C ASN A 89 -4.21 18.25 5.13
N SER A 90 -4.98 19.25 4.68
CA SER A 90 -5.25 20.48 5.45
C SER A 90 -6.07 20.21 6.72
N SER A 91 -6.96 19.22 6.68
CA SER A 91 -7.73 18.74 7.84
C SER A 91 -7.03 17.64 8.66
N GLY A 92 -5.78 17.29 8.32
CA GLY A 92 -5.08 16.10 8.84
C GLY A 92 -4.97 16.05 10.37
N THR A 93 -4.93 17.23 11.01
CA THR A 93 -4.94 17.38 12.48
C THR A 93 -6.23 16.90 13.13
N GLN A 94 -7.39 17.01 12.46
CA GLN A 94 -8.69 16.55 12.98
C GLN A 94 -8.80 15.02 12.99
N VAL A 95 -8.09 14.36 12.06
CA VAL A 95 -8.06 12.89 11.95
C VAL A 95 -6.80 12.27 12.56
N GLN A 96 -6.02 13.06 13.31
CA GLN A 96 -4.76 12.68 13.95
C GLN A 96 -3.72 12.05 13.01
N TRP A 97 -3.77 12.36 11.72
CA TRP A 97 -2.87 11.79 10.71
C TRP A 97 -2.88 10.25 10.65
N ASP A 98 -3.99 9.61 11.00
CA ASP A 98 -4.14 8.16 10.90
C ASP A 98 -4.03 7.72 9.42
N PHE A 99 -2.95 6.99 9.09
CA PHE A 99 -2.69 6.55 7.72
C PHE A 99 -3.77 5.59 7.21
N ARG A 100 -4.46 4.85 8.08
CA ARG A 100 -5.55 3.95 7.67
C ARG A 100 -6.73 4.76 7.16
N LYS A 101 -7.07 5.85 7.85
CA LYS A 101 -8.10 6.81 7.39
C LYS A 101 -7.68 7.47 6.09
N PHE A 102 -6.39 7.76 5.91
CA PHE A 102 -5.90 8.31 4.65
C PHE A 102 -6.01 7.31 3.49
N ILE A 103 -5.62 6.05 3.69
CA ILE A 103 -5.81 4.98 2.69
C ILE A 103 -7.29 4.79 2.37
N GLU A 104 -8.19 4.85 3.36
CA GLU A 104 -9.62 4.79 3.13
C GLU A 104 -10.11 5.97 2.29
N HIS A 105 -9.66 7.19 2.60
CA HIS A 105 -9.96 8.37 1.81
C HIS A 105 -9.50 8.20 0.35
N LEU A 106 -8.27 7.71 0.13
CA LEU A 106 -7.76 7.41 -1.21
C LEU A 106 -8.65 6.39 -1.94
N ARG A 107 -9.06 5.30 -1.26
CA ARG A 107 -9.96 4.29 -1.83
C ARG A 107 -11.32 4.88 -2.20
N ARG A 108 -11.87 5.79 -1.41
CA ARG A 108 -13.15 6.47 -1.73
C ARG A 108 -13.00 7.43 -2.92
N THR A 109 -11.88 8.15 -2.98
CA THR A 109 -11.64 9.18 -4.00
C THR A 109 -11.27 8.59 -5.37
N PHE A 110 -10.44 7.54 -5.39
CA PHE A 110 -9.86 7.00 -6.62
C PHE A 110 -10.18 5.52 -6.88
N GLY A 111 -10.72 4.81 -5.89
CA GLY A 111 -11.02 3.39 -6.01
C GLY A 111 -11.91 3.06 -7.19
N ASN A 112 -11.56 1.99 -7.90
CA ASN A 112 -12.43 1.46 -8.94
C ASN A 112 -13.52 0.61 -8.27
N ARG A 113 -14.77 1.10 -8.29
CA ARG A 113 -15.92 0.40 -7.71
C ARG A 113 -16.25 -0.86 -8.53
N GLN A 114 -15.96 -0.83 -9.82
CA GLN A 114 -16.25 -1.89 -10.79
C GLN A 114 -15.44 -3.18 -10.53
N GLU A 115 -14.17 -3.09 -10.15
CA GLU A 115 -13.35 -4.29 -9.89
C GLU A 115 -13.89 -5.17 -8.75
N LYS A 116 -14.56 -4.58 -7.75
CA LYS A 116 -15.21 -5.35 -6.67
C LYS A 116 -16.41 -6.15 -7.20
N GLU A 117 -17.18 -5.55 -8.08
CA GLU A 117 -18.35 -6.16 -8.71
C GLU A 117 -17.91 -7.23 -9.71
N ASP A 118 -16.92 -6.95 -10.56
CA ASP A 118 -16.40 -7.89 -11.55
C ASP A 118 -15.72 -9.11 -10.91
N THR A 119 -14.99 -8.93 -9.81
CA THR A 119 -14.39 -10.06 -9.06
C THR A 119 -15.48 -10.90 -8.39
N GLN A 120 -16.50 -10.26 -7.83
CA GLN A 120 -17.64 -10.95 -7.23
C GLN A 120 -18.46 -11.70 -8.28
N GLU A 121 -18.60 -11.14 -9.48
CA GLU A 121 -19.28 -11.76 -10.62
C GLU A 121 -18.47 -12.93 -11.21
N LEU A 122 -17.14 -12.81 -11.30
CA LEU A 122 -16.26 -13.92 -11.67
C LEU A 122 -16.33 -15.07 -10.66
N LEU A 123 -16.34 -14.76 -9.36
CA LEU A 123 -16.47 -15.76 -8.30
C LEU A 123 -17.87 -16.40 -8.26
N SER A 124 -18.93 -15.67 -8.61
CA SER A 124 -20.28 -16.23 -8.69
C SER A 124 -20.49 -17.11 -9.92
N LYS A 125 -19.79 -16.85 -11.02
CA LYS A 125 -19.79 -17.67 -12.25
C LYS A 125 -18.95 -18.95 -12.14
N LEU A 126 -18.05 -19.03 -11.15
CA LEU A 126 -17.22 -20.20 -10.87
C LEU A 126 -17.88 -21.19 -9.89
N ARG A 127 -19.13 -20.94 -9.49
CA ARG A 127 -19.89 -21.76 -8.54
C ARG A 127 -21.00 -22.53 -9.26
#